data_AF-A0A2U3KB54-F1
#
_entry.id   AF-A0A2U3KB54-F1
#
_cell.length_a   1.000
_cell.length_b   1.000
_cell.length_c   1.000
_cell.angle_alpha   90.00
_cell.angle_beta   90.00
_cell.angle_gamma   90.00
#
_symmetry.space_group_name_H-M   'P 1'
#
loop_
_entity.id
_entity.type
_entity.pdbx_description
1 polymer ?
#
loop_
_entity_poly.entity_id
_entity_poly.type
_entity_poly.pdbx_seq_one_letter_code
_entity_poly.pdbx_strand_id
1 'polypeptide(L)'
;MLNQRCRVYCAVLAAGILFFSGCRKSRETSATPQTENAAQAAPTSAPAAPASKERHHRIFMNEVSPLIVSMSPETIVVHDGHAPMQRFSLTYEIDHAEKATKAYISIYARGIGEVQRFNVDVQPRAQIEFLLDASSFDLGPTVRFRVHCSYGNTDWYIMGSDPTEFPQSASSKEIGLVGPAYIDKRSLAPGVGVSISIDGAQFTRCDCTPEAQVDGTTVELRNVKAEDRRITAQLPAEALQRRPVVVRHLEVQLVVYGPGMPAADVFNLNFAE
;
A
#
# COMPACT_ATOMS: atom_id res chain seq x y z
N MET A 1 -5.27 46.36 -24.00
CA MET A 1 -6.38 45.86 -24.84
C MET A 1 -5.80 45.20 -26.09
N LEU A 2 -5.86 43.87 -26.19
CA LEU A 2 -5.80 43.06 -27.42
C LEU A 2 -5.91 41.58 -26.97
N ASN A 3 -7.12 41.01 -26.89
CA ASN A 3 -7.72 40.13 -27.89
C ASN A 3 -6.82 38.98 -28.36
N GLN A 4 -7.01 37.78 -27.79
CA GLN A 4 -6.86 36.53 -28.53
C GLN A 4 -7.91 35.50 -28.07
N ARG A 5 -8.88 35.31 -28.95
CA ARG A 5 -10.02 34.39 -28.84
C ARG A 5 -9.56 32.98 -29.23
N CYS A 6 -9.68 32.00 -28.35
CA CYS A 6 -9.62 30.59 -28.75
C CYS A 6 -11.03 30.16 -29.17
N ARG A 7 -11.22 29.97 -30.49
CA ARG A 7 -12.48 29.54 -31.09
C ARG A 7 -12.60 28.01 -31.01
N VAL A 8 -13.70 27.59 -30.41
CA VAL A 8 -14.31 26.25 -30.48
C VAL A 8 -14.77 25.98 -31.91
N TYR A 9 -14.47 24.78 -32.45
CA TYR A 9 -15.21 24.18 -33.56
C TYR A 9 -15.38 22.67 -33.35
N CYS A 10 -16.63 22.26 -33.17
CA CYS A 10 -17.13 20.89 -33.33
C CYS A 10 -17.53 20.64 -34.79
N ALA A 11 -17.26 19.42 -35.29
CA ALA A 11 -18.08 18.68 -36.28
C ALA A 11 -17.43 17.30 -36.47
N VAL A 12 -17.96 16.21 -35.91
CA VAL A 12 -18.96 15.30 -36.51
C VAL A 12 -18.54 14.76 -37.88
N LEU A 13 -18.16 13.48 -37.94
CA LEU A 13 -18.39 12.61 -39.09
C LEU A 13 -18.74 11.21 -38.61
N ALA A 14 -19.82 10.68 -39.19
CA ALA A 14 -20.48 9.44 -38.87
C ALA A 14 -20.17 8.33 -39.89
N ALA A 15 -20.29 7.09 -39.40
CA ALA A 15 -20.80 5.89 -40.07
C ALA A 15 -20.09 5.27 -41.31
N GLY A 16 -19.89 3.94 -41.21
CA GLY A 16 -19.69 3.00 -42.33
C GLY A 16 -18.91 1.75 -41.88
N ILE A 17 -19.52 0.62 -41.45
CA ILE A 17 -20.18 -0.46 -42.20
C ILE A 17 -19.23 -1.64 -42.58
N LEU A 18 -19.46 -2.78 -41.91
CA LEU A 18 -19.52 -4.19 -42.39
C LEU A 18 -18.32 -5.18 -42.38
N PHE A 19 -18.65 -6.34 -41.76
CA PHE A 19 -18.38 -7.76 -42.09
C PHE A 19 -16.95 -8.30 -42.25
N PHE A 20 -16.61 -9.33 -41.45
CA PHE A 20 -16.21 -10.70 -41.86
C PHE A 20 -16.00 -11.52 -40.55
N SER A 21 -16.99 -12.29 -40.06
CA SER A 21 -17.16 -13.74 -40.29
C SER A 21 -15.86 -14.55 -40.48
N GLY A 22 -15.57 -15.47 -39.56
CA GLY A 22 -14.45 -16.39 -39.69
C GLY A 22 -14.24 -17.36 -38.53
N CYS A 23 -15.16 -18.31 -38.35
CA CYS A 23 -14.88 -19.57 -37.64
C CYS A 23 -13.93 -20.43 -38.48
N ARG A 24 -12.88 -20.99 -37.89
CA ARG A 24 -12.28 -22.24 -38.40
C ARG A 24 -12.08 -23.27 -37.29
N LYS A 25 -12.82 -24.36 -37.47
CA LYS A 25 -12.78 -25.65 -36.81
C LYS A 25 -12.25 -26.66 -37.83
N SER A 26 -11.23 -27.44 -37.48
CA SER A 26 -10.89 -28.79 -38.02
C SER A 26 -9.70 -29.32 -37.21
N ARG A 27 -9.95 -30.30 -36.32
CA ARG A 27 -9.78 -31.77 -36.48
C ARG A 27 -8.31 -32.19 -36.47
N GLU A 28 -7.83 -32.75 -35.36
CA GLU A 28 -7.73 -34.20 -35.06
C GLU A 28 -6.88 -34.97 -36.09
N THR A 29 -5.76 -35.53 -35.66
CA THR A 29 -5.49 -36.99 -35.73
C THR A 29 -4.30 -37.37 -34.83
N SER A 30 -4.61 -38.27 -33.91
CA SER A 30 -3.87 -39.25 -33.12
C SER A 30 -2.40 -39.57 -33.44
N ALA A 31 -1.58 -39.71 -32.39
CA ALA A 31 -0.94 -40.97 -31.98
C ALA A 31 0.12 -40.74 -30.87
N THR A 32 -0.10 -41.31 -29.69
CA THR A 32 0.95 -41.76 -28.74
C THR A 32 1.07 -43.29 -28.92
N PRO A 33 2.17 -44.00 -28.56
CA PRO A 33 2.97 -43.78 -27.33
C PRO A 33 4.49 -44.07 -27.44
N GLN A 34 5.16 -43.95 -26.28
CA GLN A 34 6.49 -44.41 -25.85
C GLN A 34 7.54 -43.29 -25.67
N THR A 35 7.76 -42.80 -24.44
CA THR A 35 8.52 -43.36 -23.28
C THR A 35 10.02 -43.10 -23.41
N GLU A 36 10.62 -42.66 -22.29
CA GLU A 36 12.05 -42.44 -22.01
C GLU A 36 12.69 -41.13 -22.49
N ASN A 37 12.57 -40.10 -21.64
CA ASN A 37 13.77 -39.54 -21.02
C ASN A 37 13.42 -38.82 -19.71
N ALA A 38 13.91 -39.39 -18.61
CA ALA A 38 13.95 -38.74 -17.31
C ALA A 38 14.96 -37.58 -17.38
N ALA A 39 14.45 -36.36 -17.51
CA ALA A 39 15.21 -35.14 -17.24
C ALA A 39 14.61 -34.50 -15.99
N GLN A 40 15.43 -34.48 -14.95
CA GLN A 40 15.23 -33.84 -13.65
C GLN A 40 14.31 -32.62 -13.70
N ALA A 41 13.16 -32.72 -13.03
CA ALA A 41 12.44 -31.57 -12.53
C ALA A 41 13.33 -30.92 -11.46
N ALA A 42 13.98 -29.82 -11.82
CA ALA A 42 14.63 -28.95 -10.86
C ALA A 42 13.58 -28.47 -9.85
N PRO A 43 13.89 -28.46 -8.53
CA PRO A 43 12.97 -27.89 -7.56
C PRO A 43 12.79 -26.41 -7.89
N THR A 44 11.54 -26.02 -8.17
CA THR A 44 11.11 -24.63 -8.23
C THR A 44 11.53 -23.98 -6.92
N SER A 45 12.62 -23.22 -6.95
CA SER A 45 13.06 -22.41 -5.83
C SER A 45 11.90 -21.48 -5.49
N ALA A 46 11.27 -21.73 -4.33
CA ALA A 46 10.37 -20.77 -3.73
C ALA A 46 11.06 -19.39 -3.72
N PRO A 47 10.34 -18.29 -3.99
CA PRO A 47 10.92 -16.95 -3.90
C PRO A 47 11.60 -16.83 -2.55
N ALA A 48 12.91 -16.57 -2.56
CA ALA A 48 13.65 -16.31 -1.34
C ALA A 48 12.95 -15.16 -0.61
N ALA A 49 12.45 -15.43 0.59
CA ALA A 49 11.93 -14.39 1.46
C ALA A 49 13.00 -13.29 1.56
N PRO A 50 12.62 -12.01 1.49
CA PRO A 50 13.58 -10.92 1.68
C PRO A 50 14.31 -11.14 3.01
N ALA A 51 15.64 -11.00 2.99
CA ALA A 51 16.44 -11.12 4.19
C ALA A 51 15.91 -10.13 5.24
N SER A 52 15.48 -10.63 6.40
CA SER A 52 15.01 -9.79 7.50
C SER A 52 16.09 -8.75 7.80
N LYS A 53 15.77 -7.46 7.64
CA LYS A 53 16.70 -6.38 8.00
C LYS A 53 17.09 -6.57 9.47
N GLU A 54 18.38 -6.65 9.77
CA GLU A 54 18.86 -6.77 11.15
C GLU A 54 18.40 -5.54 11.95
N ARG A 55 17.60 -5.77 13.00
CA ARG A 55 17.04 -4.71 13.86
C ARG A 55 17.80 -4.70 15.18
N HIS A 56 18.00 -3.49 15.72
CA HIS A 56 18.75 -3.30 16.97
C HIS A 56 17.95 -2.47 17.96
N HIS A 57 18.22 -2.70 19.25
CA HIS A 57 17.66 -1.88 20.32
C HIS A 57 18.04 -0.41 20.15
N ARG A 58 17.09 0.47 20.44
CA ARG A 58 17.41 1.89 20.64
C ARG A 58 18.13 2.01 21.99
N ILE A 59 19.28 2.68 21.99
CA ILE A 59 20.11 2.85 23.19
C ILE A 59 19.47 3.91 24.07
N PHE A 60 18.92 3.50 25.21
CA PHE A 60 18.47 4.40 26.27
C PHE A 60 19.23 4.06 27.55
N MET A 61 19.94 5.04 28.11
CA MET A 61 20.68 4.85 29.35
C MET A 61 19.67 4.59 30.49
N ASN A 62 19.70 3.38 31.06
CA ASN A 62 18.90 2.92 32.20
C ASN A 62 17.39 2.71 31.99
N GLU A 63 16.87 2.78 30.76
CA GLU A 63 15.45 2.56 30.47
C GLU A 63 15.17 1.21 29.81
N VAL A 64 13.90 0.79 29.81
CA VAL A 64 13.46 -0.42 29.12
C VAL A 64 13.45 -0.17 27.62
N SER A 65 14.05 -1.07 26.83
CA SER A 65 14.10 -0.94 25.36
C SER A 65 13.45 -2.16 24.70
N PRO A 66 12.22 -2.04 24.17
CA PRO A 66 11.58 -3.10 23.39
C PRO A 66 12.18 -3.20 21.98
N LEU A 67 12.19 -4.42 21.44
CA LEU A 67 12.57 -4.70 20.06
C LEU A 67 11.74 -5.87 19.51
N ILE A 68 11.05 -5.68 18.40
CA ILE A 68 10.53 -6.79 17.60
C ILE A 68 11.68 -7.29 16.72
N VAL A 69 12.20 -8.47 17.00
CA VAL A 69 13.36 -9.04 16.28
C VAL A 69 12.94 -9.54 14.91
N SER A 70 11.83 -10.27 14.85
CA SER A 70 11.37 -10.88 13.61
C SER A 70 9.87 -11.15 13.66
N MET A 71 9.25 -11.17 12.49
CA MET A 71 7.86 -11.54 12.31
C MET A 71 7.72 -12.47 11.10
N SER A 72 6.90 -13.50 11.20
CA SER A 72 6.63 -14.41 10.09
C SER A 72 5.16 -14.82 10.07
N PRO A 73 4.45 -14.68 8.94
CA PRO A 73 4.91 -14.01 7.71
C PRO A 73 5.11 -12.49 7.90
N GLU A 74 5.90 -11.87 7.02
CA GLU A 74 6.15 -10.41 7.03
C GLU A 74 5.07 -9.60 6.30
N THR A 75 4.13 -10.30 5.65
CA THR A 75 3.03 -9.68 4.91
C THR A 75 1.68 -10.25 5.33
N ILE A 76 0.64 -9.44 5.12
CA ILE A 76 -0.77 -9.81 5.31
C ILE A 76 -1.48 -9.80 3.97
N VAL A 77 -2.23 -10.85 3.67
CA VAL A 77 -3.03 -10.90 2.44
C VAL A 77 -4.27 -10.04 2.62
N VAL A 78 -4.57 -9.17 1.65
CA VAL A 78 -5.79 -8.33 1.67
C VAL A 78 -6.52 -8.48 0.35
N HIS A 79 -7.80 -8.82 0.42
CA HIS A 79 -8.68 -8.95 -0.74
C HIS A 79 -9.95 -8.13 -0.52
N ASP A 80 -10.26 -7.26 -1.49
CA ASP A 80 -11.42 -6.35 -1.43
C ASP A 80 -11.49 -5.49 -0.14
N GLY A 81 -10.32 -5.16 0.41
CA GLY A 81 -10.19 -4.42 1.67
C GLY A 81 -10.44 -5.24 2.93
N HIS A 82 -10.50 -6.57 2.82
CA HIS A 82 -10.61 -7.48 3.96
C HIS A 82 -9.36 -8.36 4.07
N ALA A 83 -8.90 -8.56 5.30
CA ALA A 83 -7.82 -9.50 5.61
C ALA A 83 -8.42 -10.78 6.20
N PRO A 84 -8.16 -11.95 5.61
CA PRO A 84 -8.58 -13.21 6.21
C PRO A 84 -7.78 -13.48 7.49
N MET A 85 -8.33 -14.35 8.32
CA MET A 85 -7.67 -14.76 9.55
C MET A 85 -6.36 -15.50 9.24
N GLN A 86 -5.25 -15.03 9.80
CA GLN A 86 -3.91 -15.50 9.45
C GLN A 86 -3.04 -15.67 10.71
N ARG A 87 -2.26 -16.76 10.76
CA ARG A 87 -1.35 -17.01 11.89
C ARG A 87 -0.02 -16.29 11.69
N PHE A 88 0.48 -15.70 12.76
CA PHE A 88 1.78 -15.06 12.82
C PHE A 88 2.61 -15.62 13.97
N SER A 89 3.93 -15.69 13.75
CA SER A 89 4.94 -15.93 14.76
C SER A 89 5.76 -14.65 14.92
N LEU A 90 5.88 -14.16 16.15
CA LEU A 90 6.63 -12.96 16.49
C LEU A 90 7.70 -13.28 17.53
N THR A 91 8.93 -12.90 17.24
CA THR A 91 10.04 -12.93 18.20
C THR A 91 10.32 -11.51 18.66
N TYR A 92 10.39 -11.32 19.97
CA TYR A 92 10.71 -10.02 20.55
C TYR A 92 11.73 -10.11 21.67
N GLU A 93 12.38 -8.98 21.93
CA GLU A 93 13.33 -8.76 23.00
C GLU A 93 12.93 -7.53 23.81
N ILE A 94 13.22 -7.57 25.11
CA ILE A 94 13.06 -6.44 26.03
C ILE A 94 14.38 -6.30 26.77
N ASP A 95 15.17 -5.30 26.40
CA ASP A 95 16.37 -4.97 27.16
C ASP A 95 15.98 -4.35 28.51
N HIS A 96 16.74 -4.68 29.55
CA HIS A 96 16.42 -4.38 30.95
C HIS A 96 15.01 -4.85 31.39
N ALA A 97 14.61 -6.06 30.96
CA ALA A 97 13.30 -6.64 31.28
C ALA A 97 12.99 -6.68 32.78
N GLU A 98 13.99 -6.78 33.65
CA GLU A 98 13.83 -6.76 35.11
C GLU A 98 13.23 -5.45 35.66
N LYS A 99 13.28 -4.36 34.88
CA LYS A 99 12.67 -3.07 35.23
C LYS A 99 11.25 -2.92 34.69
N ALA A 100 10.82 -3.79 33.78
CA ALA A 100 9.52 -3.72 33.15
C ALA A 100 8.44 -4.32 34.04
N THR A 101 7.27 -3.69 34.04
CA THR A 101 6.12 -4.09 34.87
C THR A 101 5.02 -4.75 34.04
N LYS A 102 4.91 -4.39 32.76
CA LYS A 102 3.91 -4.92 31.84
C LYS A 102 4.39 -4.77 30.39
N ALA A 103 4.05 -5.75 29.56
CA ALA A 103 4.19 -5.67 28.12
C ALA A 103 2.88 -6.09 27.42
N TYR A 104 2.60 -5.48 26.27
CA TYR A 104 1.60 -5.97 25.35
C TYR A 104 2.04 -5.72 23.93
N ILE A 105 1.44 -6.47 23.00
CA ILE A 105 1.54 -6.17 21.59
C ILE A 105 0.17 -5.70 21.10
N SER A 106 0.20 -4.64 20.30
CA SER A 106 -0.97 -4.05 19.66
C SER A 106 -0.77 -4.09 18.15
N ILE A 107 -1.76 -4.58 17.43
CA ILE A 107 -1.85 -4.51 15.99
C ILE A 107 -2.72 -3.32 15.66
N TYR A 108 -2.18 -2.35 14.93
CA TYR A 108 -2.80 -1.06 14.69
C TYR A 108 -2.86 -0.75 13.19
N ALA A 109 -4.01 -0.26 12.73
CA ALA A 109 -4.20 0.22 11.37
C ALA A 109 -4.48 1.73 11.38
N ARG A 110 -3.57 2.52 10.79
CA ARG A 110 -3.78 3.97 10.66
C ARG A 110 -5.01 4.27 9.81
N GLY A 111 -5.93 5.05 10.37
CA GLY A 111 -7.24 5.35 9.78
C GLY A 111 -8.40 4.55 10.37
N ILE A 112 -8.11 3.46 11.10
CA ILE A 112 -9.11 2.62 11.78
C ILE A 112 -8.89 2.65 13.30
N GLY A 113 -7.68 2.32 13.76
CA GLY A 113 -7.35 2.19 15.17
C GLY A 113 -6.69 0.85 15.53
N GLU A 114 -6.75 0.49 16.81
CA GLU A 114 -6.29 -0.81 17.30
C GLU A 114 -7.22 -1.92 16.79
N VAL A 115 -6.64 -2.87 16.05
CA VAL A 115 -7.30 -4.04 15.47
C VAL A 115 -7.34 -5.16 16.51
N GLN A 116 -6.20 -5.40 17.18
CA GLN A 116 -6.09 -6.46 18.17
C GLN A 116 -5.00 -6.12 19.18
N ARG A 117 -5.19 -6.57 20.43
CA ARG A 117 -4.20 -6.44 21.50
C ARG A 117 -4.09 -7.74 22.28
N PHE A 118 -2.87 -8.08 22.65
CA PHE A 118 -2.58 -9.22 23.52
C PHE A 118 -1.50 -8.83 24.53
N ASN A 119 -1.74 -9.14 25.80
CA ASN A 119 -0.69 -9.00 26.83
C ASN A 119 0.35 -10.09 26.59
N VAL A 120 1.62 -9.75 26.81
CA VAL A 120 2.72 -10.71 26.70
C VAL A 120 3.58 -10.66 27.95
N ASP A 121 4.30 -11.74 28.18
CA ASP A 121 5.19 -11.83 29.31
C ASP A 121 6.37 -10.87 29.16
N VAL A 122 6.75 -10.26 30.28
CA VAL A 122 7.98 -9.47 30.36
C VAL A 122 9.15 -10.44 30.47
N GLN A 123 9.83 -10.68 29.36
CA GLN A 123 10.99 -11.55 29.29
C GLN A 123 12.10 -10.88 28.46
N PRO A 124 13.39 -11.14 28.74
CA PRO A 124 14.49 -10.59 27.94
C PRO A 124 14.37 -10.94 26.45
N ARG A 125 13.90 -12.15 26.14
CA ARG A 125 13.58 -12.61 24.79
C ARG A 125 12.46 -13.64 24.85
N ALA A 126 11.50 -13.55 23.95
CA ALA A 126 10.43 -14.54 23.81
C ALA A 126 9.93 -14.65 22.37
N GLN A 127 9.26 -15.77 22.08
CA GLN A 127 8.55 -16.01 20.84
C GLN A 127 7.10 -16.33 21.17
N ILE A 128 6.18 -15.75 20.41
CA ILE A 128 4.75 -16.00 20.54
C ILE A 128 4.16 -16.35 19.17
N GLU A 129 3.10 -17.14 19.21
CA GLU A 129 2.22 -17.33 18.06
C GLU A 129 0.86 -16.70 18.36
N PHE A 130 0.31 -16.00 17.38
CA PHE A 130 -1.05 -15.47 17.49
C PHE A 130 -1.78 -15.58 16.17
N LEU A 131 -3.10 -15.52 16.27
CA LEU A 131 -4.00 -15.50 15.14
C LEU A 131 -4.51 -14.07 14.98
N LEU A 132 -4.14 -13.42 13.89
CA LEU A 132 -4.63 -12.10 13.54
C LEU A 132 -6.04 -12.26 12.95
N ASP A 133 -7.04 -11.78 13.67
CA ASP A 133 -8.42 -11.70 13.19
C ASP A 133 -8.78 -10.26 12.86
N ALA A 134 -8.51 -9.86 11.62
CA ALA A 134 -8.89 -8.57 11.07
C ALA A 134 -10.16 -8.65 10.21
N SER A 135 -10.89 -9.77 10.25
CA SER A 135 -12.03 -10.03 9.35
C SER A 135 -13.21 -9.07 9.55
N SER A 136 -13.36 -8.56 10.77
CA SER A 136 -14.40 -7.59 11.14
C SER A 136 -14.04 -6.13 10.78
N PHE A 137 -12.81 -5.88 10.32
CA PHE A 137 -12.34 -4.56 9.95
C PHE A 137 -12.32 -4.37 8.44
N ASP A 138 -12.67 -3.15 8.03
CA ASP A 138 -12.60 -2.71 6.64
C ASP A 138 -11.31 -1.90 6.44
N LEU A 139 -10.31 -2.53 5.83
CA LEU A 139 -9.02 -1.93 5.47
C LEU A 139 -9.11 -1.00 4.25
N GLY A 140 -10.33 -0.78 3.73
CA GLY A 140 -10.58 0.20 2.70
C GLY A 140 -10.14 -0.23 1.31
N PRO A 141 -10.53 0.55 0.29
CA PRO A 141 -10.13 0.29 -1.08
C PRO A 141 -8.64 0.56 -1.27
N THR A 142 -8.07 -0.04 -2.31
CA THR A 142 -6.73 0.29 -2.79
C THR A 142 -6.81 1.47 -3.76
N VAL A 143 -6.18 2.58 -3.38
CA VAL A 143 -6.14 3.80 -4.20
C VAL A 143 -4.76 3.93 -4.83
N ARG A 144 -4.70 4.02 -6.16
CA ARG A 144 -3.46 4.17 -6.92
C ARG A 144 -3.48 5.43 -7.76
N PHE A 145 -2.30 6.02 -7.95
CA PHE A 145 -2.08 7.21 -8.75
C PHE A 145 -1.01 6.99 -9.79
N ARG A 146 -1.21 7.56 -10.97
CA ARG A 146 -0.23 7.65 -12.03
C ARG A 146 -0.26 9.06 -12.58
N VAL A 147 0.88 9.62 -12.94
CA VAL A 147 0.92 10.94 -13.60
C VAL A 147 1.40 10.77 -15.03
N HIS A 148 0.66 11.38 -15.95
CA HIS A 148 0.97 11.45 -17.38
C HIS A 148 1.59 12.79 -17.70
N CYS A 149 2.87 12.81 -18.10
CA CYS A 149 3.56 14.02 -18.50
C CYS A 149 4.09 13.89 -19.94
N SER A 150 4.49 15.01 -20.54
CA SER A 150 5.01 15.05 -21.92
C SER A 150 6.25 14.18 -22.14
N TYR A 151 7.06 14.00 -21.11
CA TYR A 151 8.30 13.20 -21.13
C TYR A 151 8.10 11.73 -20.70
N GLY A 152 6.86 11.33 -20.39
CA GLY A 152 6.51 9.96 -20.03
C GLY A 152 5.51 9.87 -18.87
N ASN A 153 5.16 8.64 -18.53
CA ASN A 153 4.27 8.32 -17.42
C ASN A 153 5.08 7.88 -16.20
N THR A 154 4.55 8.13 -15.02
CA THR A 154 5.06 7.51 -13.79
C THR A 154 4.56 6.07 -13.69
N ASP A 155 5.22 5.28 -12.84
CA ASP A 155 4.64 4.03 -12.34
C ASP A 155 3.44 4.32 -11.42
N TRP A 156 2.66 3.28 -11.13
CA TRP A 156 1.56 3.37 -10.18
C TRP A 156 2.10 3.52 -8.77
N TYR A 157 1.74 4.62 -8.12
CA TYR A 157 1.96 4.84 -6.69
C TYR A 157 0.71 4.46 -5.92
N ILE A 158 0.87 3.72 -4.82
CA ILE A 158 -0.24 3.28 -4.00
C ILE A 158 -0.35 4.18 -2.77
N MET A 159 -1.51 4.82 -2.59
CA MET A 159 -1.73 5.69 -1.44
C MET A 159 -1.51 4.92 -0.14
N GLY A 160 -0.70 5.49 0.75
CA GLY A 160 -0.38 4.88 2.03
C GLY A 160 0.67 3.77 1.97
N SER A 161 1.32 3.55 0.82
CA SER A 161 2.60 2.81 0.83
C SER A 161 3.62 3.55 1.72
N ASP A 162 4.63 2.84 2.20
CA ASP A 162 5.73 3.46 2.93
C ASP A 162 6.32 4.62 2.10
N PRO A 163 6.56 5.80 2.72
CA PRO A 163 7.10 6.94 2.00
C PRO A 163 8.46 6.54 1.43
N THR A 164 8.52 6.44 0.11
CA THR A 164 9.80 6.36 -0.59
C THR A 164 10.51 7.69 -0.37
N GLU A 165 11.83 7.69 -0.22
CA GLU A 165 12.57 8.95 -0.15
C GLU A 165 12.15 9.83 -1.33
N PHE A 166 11.74 11.07 -1.04
CA PHE A 166 11.26 11.95 -2.09
C PHE A 166 12.33 12.04 -3.18
N PRO A 167 11.99 11.81 -4.47
CA PRO A 167 12.96 11.73 -5.52
C PRO A 167 13.73 13.05 -5.59
N GLN A 168 15.02 12.97 -5.27
CA GLN A 168 15.92 14.13 -5.25
C GLN A 168 16.33 14.52 -6.67
N SER A 169 16.39 13.54 -7.57
CA SER A 169 16.79 13.74 -8.95
C SER A 169 15.67 14.41 -9.74
N ALA A 170 15.97 15.58 -10.29
CA ALA A 170 15.11 16.27 -11.26
C ALA A 170 14.94 15.51 -12.59
N SER A 171 15.44 14.27 -12.72
CA SER A 171 15.19 13.36 -13.86
C SER A 171 14.30 12.17 -13.52
N SER A 172 13.90 12.01 -12.25
CA SER A 172 13.06 10.89 -11.84
C SER A 172 11.64 11.04 -12.38
N LYS A 173 11.09 9.94 -12.90
CA LYS A 173 9.70 9.78 -13.36
C LYS A 173 8.82 9.14 -12.28
N GLU A 174 9.22 9.23 -11.01
CA GLU A 174 8.50 8.61 -9.91
C GLU A 174 7.62 9.63 -9.19
N ILE A 175 6.47 9.16 -8.69
CA ILE A 175 5.75 9.86 -7.65
C ILE A 175 6.53 9.63 -6.36
N GLY A 176 6.92 10.70 -5.68
CA GLY A 176 7.65 10.60 -4.41
C GLY A 176 6.74 10.38 -3.21
N LEU A 177 5.61 11.08 -3.20
CA LEU A 177 4.67 11.02 -2.09
C LEU A 177 3.27 11.37 -2.57
N VAL A 178 2.28 10.71 -1.96
CA VAL A 178 0.88 11.16 -2.02
C VAL A 178 0.39 11.49 -0.63
N GLY A 179 -0.12 12.71 -0.46
CA GLY A 179 -0.75 13.23 0.74
C GLY A 179 -2.27 13.33 0.59
N PRO A 180 -3.06 13.08 1.64
CA PRO A 180 -2.63 12.45 2.89
C PRO A 180 -2.26 10.97 2.67
N ALA A 181 -1.47 10.39 3.58
CA ALA A 181 -1.07 8.98 3.50
C ALA A 181 -2.25 8.01 3.76
N TYR A 182 -3.32 8.50 4.40
CA TYR A 182 -4.54 7.75 4.66
C TYR A 182 -5.71 8.74 4.73
N ILE A 183 -6.93 8.21 4.61
CA ILE A 183 -8.18 8.98 4.65
C ILE A 183 -9.06 8.35 5.71
N ASP A 184 -9.28 9.07 6.81
CA ASP A 184 -10.20 8.60 7.84
C ASP A 184 -11.67 8.69 7.40
N LYS A 185 -12.53 7.92 8.07
CA LYS A 185 -13.97 7.92 7.77
C LYS A 185 -14.64 9.28 8.03
N ARG A 186 -14.10 10.10 8.94
CA ARG A 186 -14.67 11.42 9.30
C ARG A 186 -14.47 12.44 8.18
N SER A 187 -13.45 12.23 7.35
CA SER A 187 -13.09 13.06 6.20
C SER A 187 -13.96 12.80 4.97
N LEU A 188 -14.82 11.76 5.00
CA LEU A 188 -15.68 11.34 3.87
C LEU A 188 -17.09 11.93 3.91
N ALA A 189 -17.21 13.23 4.21
CA ALA A 189 -18.50 13.90 4.25
C ALA A 189 -19.19 13.89 2.85
N PRO A 190 -20.51 13.68 2.76
CA PRO A 190 -21.22 13.64 1.47
C PRO A 190 -21.05 14.94 0.67
N GLY A 191 -20.78 14.82 -0.64
CA GLY A 191 -20.63 15.96 -1.54
C GLY A 191 -19.30 16.72 -1.42
N VAL A 192 -18.42 16.31 -0.51
CA VAL A 192 -17.07 16.87 -0.34
C VAL A 192 -16.05 15.81 -0.79
N GLY A 193 -15.21 16.16 -1.77
CA GLY A 193 -14.08 15.32 -2.17
C GLY A 193 -12.92 15.43 -1.18
N VAL A 194 -12.08 14.41 -1.11
CA VAL A 194 -10.87 14.42 -0.29
C VAL A 194 -9.76 15.10 -1.07
N SER A 195 -9.20 16.18 -0.50
CA SER A 195 -8.04 16.85 -1.09
C SER A 195 -6.82 15.94 -1.06
N ILE A 196 -6.19 15.79 -2.21
CA ILE A 196 -4.95 15.02 -2.37
C ILE A 196 -3.85 15.91 -2.94
N SER A 197 -2.60 15.61 -2.57
CA SER A 197 -1.39 16.17 -3.15
C SER A 197 -0.49 15.05 -3.66
N ILE A 198 -0.11 15.10 -4.92
CA ILE A 198 0.79 14.15 -5.57
C ILE A 198 2.08 14.90 -5.85
N ASP A 199 3.15 14.54 -5.15
CA ASP A 199 4.44 15.23 -5.24
C ASP A 199 5.43 14.39 -6.06
N GLY A 200 6.22 15.05 -6.91
CA GLY A 200 7.20 14.40 -7.79
C GLY A 200 8.23 15.37 -8.33
N ALA A 201 9.41 14.87 -8.69
CA ALA A 201 10.55 15.74 -9.01
C ALA A 201 10.37 16.53 -10.31
N GLN A 202 9.60 16.01 -11.28
CA GLN A 202 9.42 16.58 -12.61
C GLN A 202 7.98 17.04 -12.92
N PHE A 203 7.12 17.21 -11.93
CA PHE A 203 5.76 17.71 -12.22
C PHE A 203 5.83 19.18 -12.62
N THR A 204 5.91 19.44 -13.91
CA THR A 204 5.99 20.78 -14.47
C THR A 204 4.61 21.37 -14.67
N ARG A 205 4.54 22.69 -14.57
CA ARG A 205 3.30 23.44 -14.70
C ARG A 205 2.80 23.32 -16.14
N CYS A 206 1.65 22.68 -16.32
CA CYS A 206 0.82 22.61 -17.54
C CYS A 206 0.96 21.41 -18.48
N ASP A 207 1.81 20.42 -18.21
CA ASP A 207 1.95 19.24 -19.08
C ASP A 207 1.73 17.89 -18.38
N CYS A 208 1.49 17.91 -17.07
CA CYS A 208 1.23 16.71 -16.27
C CYS A 208 -0.25 16.60 -15.88
N THR A 209 -0.86 15.44 -16.16
CA THR A 209 -2.25 15.11 -15.78
C THR A 209 -2.26 13.86 -14.90
N PRO A 210 -2.87 13.91 -13.70
CA PRO A 210 -2.99 12.74 -12.84
C PRO A 210 -4.12 11.81 -13.28
N GLU A 211 -3.90 10.52 -13.13
CA GLU A 211 -4.89 9.45 -13.21
C GLU A 211 -4.99 8.80 -11.82
N ALA A 212 -6.22 8.45 -11.42
CA ALA A 212 -6.48 7.71 -10.19
C ALA A 212 -7.25 6.42 -10.49
N GLN A 213 -6.94 5.36 -9.74
CA GLN A 213 -7.72 4.13 -9.69
C GLN A 213 -8.12 3.82 -8.25
N VAL A 214 -9.35 3.34 -8.06
CA VAL A 214 -9.87 2.82 -6.79
C VAL A 214 -10.35 1.40 -7.05
N ASP A 215 -9.74 0.42 -6.39
CA ASP A 215 -9.99 -1.02 -6.61
C ASP A 215 -9.91 -1.40 -8.11
N GLY A 216 -8.91 -0.87 -8.80
CA GLY A 216 -8.68 -1.10 -10.23
C GLY A 216 -9.63 -0.35 -11.18
N THR A 217 -10.61 0.38 -10.66
CA THR A 217 -11.54 1.19 -11.46
C THR A 217 -11.01 2.62 -11.59
N THR A 218 -10.89 3.14 -12.81
CA THR A 218 -10.46 4.52 -13.06
C THR A 218 -11.48 5.52 -12.51
N VAL A 219 -10.98 6.55 -11.83
CA VAL A 219 -11.78 7.61 -11.20
C VAL A 219 -11.31 8.97 -11.69
N GLU A 220 -12.28 9.82 -12.04
CA GLU A 220 -12.00 11.20 -12.40
C GLU A 220 -11.71 12.06 -11.16
N LEU A 221 -10.51 12.63 -11.13
CA LEU A 221 -10.10 13.60 -10.11
C LEU A 221 -10.69 14.98 -10.43
N ARG A 222 -11.19 15.67 -9.39
CA ARG A 222 -11.77 17.01 -9.51
C ARG A 222 -10.77 18.09 -9.14
N ASN A 223 -10.99 19.32 -9.62
CA ASN A 223 -10.20 20.50 -9.23
C ASN A 223 -8.68 20.30 -9.37
N VAL A 224 -8.27 19.60 -10.43
CA VAL A 224 -6.85 19.31 -10.69
C VAL A 224 -6.09 20.60 -10.97
N LYS A 225 -5.03 20.83 -10.21
CA LYS A 225 -4.12 21.95 -10.38
C LYS A 225 -2.68 21.45 -10.27
N ALA A 226 -1.94 21.58 -11.38
CA ALA A 226 -0.52 21.34 -11.41
C ALA A 226 0.24 22.63 -11.04
N GLU A 227 1.16 22.49 -10.09
CA GLU A 227 2.15 23.46 -9.67
C GLU A 227 3.55 22.82 -9.82
N ASP A 228 4.60 23.61 -9.64
CA ASP A 228 5.95 23.07 -9.72
C ASP A 228 6.15 21.97 -8.66
N ARG A 229 6.48 20.77 -9.14
CA ARG A 229 6.72 19.54 -8.36
C ARG A 229 5.52 18.97 -7.60
N ARG A 230 4.32 19.53 -7.79
CA ARG A 230 3.12 19.15 -7.04
C ARG A 230 1.87 19.23 -7.89
N ILE A 231 1.05 18.19 -7.85
CA ILE A 231 -0.31 18.22 -8.37
C ILE A 231 -1.27 18.14 -7.19
N THR A 232 -2.18 19.10 -7.09
CA THR A 232 -3.29 19.05 -6.13
C THR A 232 -4.57 18.68 -6.86
N ALA A 233 -5.40 17.86 -6.23
CA ALA A 233 -6.69 17.44 -6.78
C ALA A 233 -7.66 17.03 -5.68
N GLN A 234 -8.89 16.69 -6.05
CA GLN A 234 -9.89 16.14 -5.16
C GLN A 234 -10.33 14.75 -5.62
N LEU A 235 -10.16 13.76 -4.75
CA LEU A 235 -10.68 12.41 -4.92
C LEU A 235 -12.14 12.37 -4.46
N PRO A 236 -13.11 12.00 -5.31
CA PRO A 236 -14.52 11.95 -4.91
C PRO A 236 -14.76 10.95 -3.77
N ALA A 237 -15.46 11.34 -2.71
CA ALA A 237 -15.79 10.44 -1.60
C ALA A 237 -16.69 9.27 -2.04
N GLU A 238 -17.50 9.47 -3.08
CA GLU A 238 -18.34 8.42 -3.67
C GLU A 238 -17.50 7.31 -4.33
N ALA A 239 -16.36 7.67 -4.92
CA ALA A 239 -15.44 6.70 -5.53
C ALA A 239 -14.81 5.78 -4.48
N LEU A 240 -14.61 6.29 -3.27
CA LEU A 240 -14.15 5.52 -2.11
C LEU A 240 -15.26 4.67 -1.47
N GLN A 241 -16.48 4.69 -2.01
CA GLN A 241 -17.64 3.97 -1.48
C GLN A 241 -17.91 4.29 0.01
N ARG A 242 -17.48 5.48 0.47
CA ARG A 242 -17.52 5.92 1.89
C ARG A 242 -16.74 5.02 2.86
N ARG A 243 -15.75 4.29 2.37
CA ARG A 243 -14.82 3.47 3.16
C ARG A 243 -13.54 4.28 3.43
N PRO A 244 -12.96 4.19 4.64
CA PRO A 244 -11.67 4.83 4.92
C PRO A 244 -10.60 4.27 3.98
N VAL A 245 -9.56 5.04 3.68
CA VAL A 245 -8.36 4.54 3.00
C VAL A 245 -7.28 4.40 4.06
N VAL A 246 -6.82 3.19 4.35
CA VAL A 246 -5.76 2.98 5.34
C VAL A 246 -4.37 3.06 4.71
N VAL A 247 -3.37 3.24 5.57
CA VAL A 247 -1.97 3.02 5.22
C VAL A 247 -1.78 1.55 4.84
N ARG A 248 -1.01 1.24 3.79
CA ARG A 248 -0.89 -0.10 3.16
C ARG A 248 0.02 -1.05 3.94
N HIS A 249 -0.03 -0.96 5.26
CA HIS A 249 0.57 -1.87 6.21
C HIS A 249 -0.20 -1.84 7.54
N LEU A 250 -0.05 -2.89 8.35
CA LEU A 250 -0.41 -2.86 9.76
C LEU A 250 0.84 -2.55 10.60
N GLU A 251 0.69 -1.71 11.60
CA GLU A 251 1.72 -1.49 12.60
C GLU A 251 1.59 -2.54 13.71
N VAL A 252 2.63 -3.35 13.90
CA VAL A 252 2.77 -4.26 15.04
C VAL A 252 3.63 -3.55 16.07
N GLN A 253 3.00 -3.16 17.18
CA GLN A 253 3.63 -2.35 18.22
C GLN A 253 3.88 -3.22 19.45
N LEU A 254 5.14 -3.37 19.86
CA LEU A 254 5.49 -3.91 21.16
C LEU A 254 5.61 -2.77 22.15
N VAL A 255 4.69 -2.69 23.11
CA VAL A 255 4.65 -1.62 24.11
C VAL A 255 5.01 -2.18 25.49
N VAL A 256 5.97 -1.56 26.15
CA VAL A 256 6.48 -1.99 27.46
C VAL A 256 6.46 -0.84 28.46
N TYR A 257 5.94 -1.12 29.66
CA TYR A 257 5.83 -0.18 30.77
C TYR A 257 6.93 -0.45 31.78
N GLY A 258 7.56 0.62 32.29
CA GLY A 258 8.64 0.56 33.27
C GLY A 258 8.64 1.80 34.17
N PRO A 259 9.79 2.18 34.78
CA PRO A 259 9.90 3.31 35.71
C PRO A 259 9.65 4.70 35.10
N GLY A 260 9.46 4.78 33.78
CA GLY A 260 9.23 6.01 33.02
C GLY A 260 8.03 5.92 32.08
N MET A 261 8.09 6.68 30.99
CA MET A 261 7.10 6.61 29.92
C MET A 261 7.10 5.22 29.25
N PRO A 262 5.97 4.77 28.69
CA PRO A 262 5.93 3.52 27.94
C PRO A 262 6.88 3.60 26.75
N ALA A 263 7.75 2.61 26.62
CA ALA A 263 8.62 2.44 25.45
C ALA A 263 7.90 1.57 24.41
N ALA A 264 8.14 1.85 23.13
CA ALA A 264 7.55 1.06 22.05
C ALA A 264 8.49 0.87 20.87
N ASP A 265 8.42 -0.32 20.27
CA ASP A 265 8.98 -0.61 18.95
C ASP A 265 7.86 -0.95 17.97
N VAL A 266 8.06 -0.60 16.69
CA VAL A 266 7.05 -0.77 15.63
C VAL A 266 7.65 -1.58 14.49
N PHE A 267 6.93 -2.61 14.06
CA PHE A 267 7.20 -3.39 12.86
C PHE A 267 6.03 -3.23 11.88
N ASN A 268 6.32 -2.93 10.61
CA ASN A 268 5.28 -2.78 9.59
C ASN A 268 5.04 -4.10 8.86
N LEU A 269 3.82 -4.63 8.97
CA LEU A 269 3.33 -5.75 8.15
C LEU A 269 2.72 -5.23 6.86
N ASN A 270 3.43 -5.36 5.75
CA ASN A 270 2.96 -4.86 4.47
C ASN A 270 1.81 -5.71 3.92
N PHE A 271 0.92 -5.08 3.15
CA PHE A 271 -0.12 -5.83 2.46
C PHE A 271 0.51 -6.57 1.28
N ALA A 272 0.22 -7.86 1.14
CA ALA A 272 0.56 -8.63 -0.06
C ALA A 272 -0.46 -8.28 -1.15
N GLU A 273 0.05 -7.87 -2.32
CA GLU A 273 -0.75 -7.60 -3.52
C GLU A 273 -0.93 -8.83 -4.41
#